data_AF-A0AAU9RAJ9-F1
#
_entry.id   AF-A0AAU9RAJ9-F1
#
_cell.length_a   1.000
_cell.length_b   1.000
_cell.length_c   1.000
_cell.angle_alpha   90.00
_cell.angle_beta   90.00
_cell.angle_gamma   90.00
#
_symmetry.space_group_name_H-M   'P 1'
#
loop_
_entity.id
_entity.type
_entity.pdbx_description
1 polymer ?
#
loop_
_entity_poly.entity_id
_entity_poly.type
_entity_poly.pdbx_seq_one_letter_code
_entity_poly.pdbx_strand_id
1 'polypeptide(L)'
;MNLLLAKRPKEGFLSSFAGAGQSLGAGALLVNPWDVTQVSSAIKEALNMPAEEREERHRVNFDELNDAFDESEKQIRKIPHELPQQDVIQRYSQSNSRLIILGFCGTLTEPLNKETKETDLKLLNPELKGTLKALCNDPKTTVVVLSTSGKNILDKNFGDYKIWLAAETGMFLRHTTGEWNVTNIPENMNLDWIDAAKNVFKYFTDRTPRSFFETRETWLVWNYEYADAEFGRAQARDMLQHLCAGPVSNASVDVVRGDHSVEVHAMGETKGAAIGRILGELVHRKSMITPIDFVFCSGYFLEKDEDIYTFFESKISPSRLSHGTRSRSCSSNHSLKKKKKKKKVSQNVLDLKKENYFSAAIGQARTKARYVIDSSHHVVDLLHMLAVADTKTTTTAGSFSQRKRKLETLQ
;
A
#
# COMPACT_ATOMS: atom_id res chain seq x y z
N MET A 1 -5.88 10.43 23.61
CA MET A 1 -5.43 11.68 22.95
C MET A 1 -5.26 12.72 24.06
N ASN A 2 -4.05 12.92 24.57
CA ASN A 2 -3.80 13.85 25.69
C ASN A 2 -3.37 15.20 25.13
N LEU A 3 -4.36 15.99 24.68
CA LEU A 3 -4.18 17.39 24.34
C LEU A 3 -4.58 18.21 25.58
N LEU A 4 -3.61 18.81 26.27
CA LEU A 4 -3.89 19.75 27.36
C LEU A 4 -3.78 21.16 26.78
N LEU A 5 -4.93 21.77 26.50
CA LEU A 5 -5.01 23.17 26.11
C LEU A 5 -4.78 24.05 27.34
N ALA A 6 -3.82 24.96 27.29
CA ALA A 6 -3.60 25.93 28.35
C ALA A 6 -4.80 26.88 28.46
N LYS A 7 -5.02 27.44 29.66
CA LYS A 7 -6.09 28.42 29.94
C LYS A 7 -5.98 29.74 29.15
N ARG A 8 -4.92 29.97 28.38
CA ARG A 8 -4.72 31.14 27.53
C ARG A 8 -4.86 30.77 26.05
N PRO A 9 -5.55 31.58 25.23
CA PRO A 9 -5.65 31.32 23.80
C PRO A 9 -4.24 31.30 23.16
N LYS A 10 -4.02 30.37 22.23
CA LYS A 10 -2.77 30.20 21.43
C LYS A 10 -1.58 29.51 22.13
N GLU A 11 -1.76 28.92 23.31
CA GLU A 11 -0.72 28.12 23.99
C GLU A 11 -1.05 26.62 23.88
N GLY A 12 -0.16 25.85 23.24
CA GLY A 12 -0.31 24.41 23.03
C GLY A 12 0.95 23.62 23.35
N PHE A 13 0.81 22.55 24.12
CA PHE A 13 1.85 21.55 24.33
C PHE A 13 1.36 20.19 23.89
N LEU A 14 2.25 19.46 23.22
CA LEU A 14 1.98 18.16 22.62
C LEU A 14 2.87 17.12 23.27
N SER A 15 2.32 15.94 23.50
CA SER A 15 3.16 14.79 23.83
C SER A 15 4.08 14.50 22.66
N SER A 16 5.37 14.29 22.91
CA SER A 16 6.33 13.81 21.89
C SER A 16 5.96 12.43 21.34
N PHE A 17 5.04 11.73 22.01
CA PHE A 17 4.49 10.43 21.60
C PHE A 17 3.10 10.55 20.97
N ALA A 18 2.53 11.75 20.87
CA ALA A 18 1.32 11.95 20.08
C ALA A 18 1.70 11.94 18.59
N GLY A 19 0.94 11.24 17.75
CA GLY A 19 1.13 11.29 16.29
C GLY A 19 1.07 12.72 15.74
N ALA A 20 0.28 13.58 16.38
CA ALA A 20 0.23 15.02 16.08
C ALA A 20 1.55 15.77 16.36
N GLY A 21 2.46 15.23 17.16
CA GLY A 21 3.77 15.83 17.43
C GLY A 21 4.72 15.81 16.22
N GLN A 22 4.49 14.93 15.24
CA GLN A 22 5.24 14.93 13.97
C GLN A 22 4.78 16.03 13.01
N SER A 23 3.50 16.40 13.05
CA SER A 23 2.94 17.48 12.24
C SER A 23 3.08 18.81 13.00
N LEU A 24 2.30 18.96 14.06
CA LEU A 24 2.16 20.20 14.84
C LEU A 24 3.34 20.48 15.80
N GLY A 25 4.42 19.70 15.70
CA GLY A 25 5.61 19.84 16.55
C GLY A 25 6.39 21.11 16.30
N ALA A 26 6.28 21.71 15.10
CA ALA A 26 6.95 22.96 14.76
C ALA A 26 6.37 24.17 15.53
N GLY A 27 5.07 24.16 15.84
CA GLY A 27 4.38 25.21 16.58
C GLY A 27 3.96 24.84 18.01
N ALA A 28 4.30 23.65 18.50
CA ALA A 28 3.96 23.20 19.86
C ALA A 28 5.19 22.84 20.69
N LEU A 29 5.09 23.02 22.01
CA LEU A 29 6.10 22.49 22.93
C LEU A 29 5.93 20.98 23.07
N LEU A 30 6.90 20.21 22.57
CA LEU A 30 6.93 18.76 22.68
C LEU A 30 7.44 18.35 24.06
N VAL A 31 6.65 17.55 24.78
CA VAL A 31 6.97 17.06 26.12
C VAL A 31 6.83 15.55 26.18
N ASN A 32 7.75 14.90 26.88
CA ASN A 32 7.55 13.54 27.34
C ASN A 32 6.58 13.58 28.54
N PRO A 33 5.35 13.05 28.41
CA PRO A 33 4.36 13.10 29.49
C PRO A 33 4.75 12.25 30.71
N TRP A 34 5.77 11.41 30.60
CA TRP A 34 6.29 10.57 31.68
C TRP A 34 7.45 11.22 32.44
N ASP A 35 7.99 12.35 31.95
CA ASP A 35 9.00 13.13 32.63
C ASP A 35 8.35 14.37 33.29
N VAL A 36 8.02 14.22 34.57
CA VAL A 36 7.36 15.28 35.37
C VAL A 36 8.20 16.57 35.39
N THR A 37 9.53 16.45 35.35
CA THR A 37 10.45 17.60 35.37
C THR A 37 10.40 18.36 34.05
N GLN A 38 10.38 17.63 32.94
CA GLN A 38 10.25 18.21 31.60
C GLN A 38 8.88 18.85 31.41
N VAL A 39 7.79 18.19 31.83
CA VAL A 39 6.44 18.75 31.78
C VAL A 39 6.35 20.04 32.60
N SER A 40 6.87 20.04 33.83
CA SER A 40 6.91 21.23 34.69
C SER A 40 7.70 22.37 34.04
N SER A 41 8.83 22.07 33.41
CA SER A 41 9.67 23.07 32.74
C SER A 41 9.00 23.66 31.50
N ALA A 42 8.34 22.82 30.71
CA ALA A 42 7.59 23.25 29.53
C ALA A 42 6.35 24.09 29.90
N ILE A 43 5.65 23.77 30.99
CA ILE A 43 4.56 24.62 31.49
C ILE A 43 5.09 25.99 31.91
N LYS A 44 6.25 26.03 32.60
CA LYS A 44 6.91 27.27 32.98
C LYS A 44 7.34 28.08 31.74
N GLU A 45 7.86 27.42 30.73
CA GLU A 45 8.22 28.06 29.46
C GLU A 45 6.98 28.64 28.76
N ALA A 46 5.91 27.85 28.63
CA ALA A 46 4.66 28.29 28.01
C ALA A 46 4.06 29.52 28.70
N LEU A 47 4.03 29.54 30.03
CA LEU A 47 3.48 30.66 30.81
C LEU A 47 4.30 31.95 30.72
N ASN A 48 5.61 31.82 30.49
CA ASN A 48 6.54 32.94 30.36
C ASN A 48 6.84 33.33 28.90
N MET A 49 6.24 32.62 27.92
CA MET A 49 6.47 32.85 26.50
C MET A 49 5.93 34.23 26.07
N PRO A 50 6.72 35.05 25.36
CA PRO A 50 6.27 36.32 24.83
C PRO A 50 5.05 36.19 23.91
N ALA A 51 4.20 37.22 23.84
CA ALA A 51 3.00 37.21 23.01
C ALA A 51 3.30 37.02 21.51
N GLU A 52 4.37 37.63 21.02
CA GLU A 52 4.81 37.56 19.63
C GLU A 52 5.21 36.12 19.24
N GLU A 53 5.98 35.45 20.09
CA GLU A 53 6.38 34.06 19.88
C GLU A 53 5.19 33.09 19.92
N ARG A 54 4.24 33.30 20.83
CA ARG A 54 2.99 32.52 20.90
C ARG A 54 2.17 32.67 19.61
N GLU A 55 2.11 33.86 19.05
CA GLU A 55 1.35 34.13 17.83
C GLU A 55 2.00 33.49 16.60
N GLU A 56 3.32 33.56 16.49
CA GLU A 56 4.06 32.90 15.41
C GLU A 56 3.90 31.38 15.45
N ARG A 57 4.09 30.77 16.62
CA ARG A 57 3.92 29.32 16.81
C ARG A 57 2.48 28.86 16.54
N HIS A 58 1.49 29.66 16.95
CA HIS A 58 0.09 29.39 16.62
C HIS A 58 -0.17 29.49 15.11
N ARG A 59 0.39 30.48 14.41
CA ARG A 59 0.22 30.64 12.96
C ARG A 59 0.75 29.41 12.22
N VAL A 60 1.95 28.92 12.57
CA VAL A 60 2.54 27.73 11.96
C VAL A 60 1.62 26.52 12.10
N ASN A 61 1.12 26.24 13.32
CA ASN A 61 0.21 25.12 13.53
C ASN A 61 -1.16 25.32 12.88
N PHE A 62 -1.65 26.56 12.81
CA PHE A 62 -2.94 26.87 12.20
C PHE A 62 -2.89 26.71 10.68
N ASP A 63 -1.80 27.11 10.04
CA ASP A 63 -1.58 26.92 8.61
C ASP A 63 -1.45 25.42 8.27
N GLU A 64 -0.68 24.65 9.07
CA GLU A 64 -0.61 23.19 8.90
C GLU A 64 -1.97 22.50 9.06
N LEU A 65 -2.79 22.95 10.02
CA LEU A 65 -4.15 22.43 10.19
C LEU A 65 -5.02 22.78 8.98
N ASN A 66 -4.97 24.01 8.48
CA ASN A 66 -5.75 24.40 7.30
C ASN A 66 -5.34 23.62 6.05
N ASP A 67 -4.04 23.39 5.84
CA ASP A 67 -3.55 22.56 4.75
C ASP A 67 -4.05 21.11 4.88
N ALA A 68 -4.01 20.55 6.10
CA ALA A 68 -4.54 19.22 6.38
C ALA A 68 -6.07 19.16 6.21
N PHE A 69 -6.80 20.22 6.59
CA PHE A 69 -8.24 20.34 6.38
C PHE A 69 -8.57 20.41 4.89
N ASP A 70 -7.90 21.28 4.12
CA ASP A 70 -8.08 21.41 2.67
C ASP A 70 -7.74 20.12 1.93
N GLU A 71 -6.69 19.41 2.36
CA GLU A 71 -6.34 18.09 1.84
C GLU A 71 -7.43 17.07 2.19
N SER A 72 -7.88 17.02 3.45
CA SER A 72 -8.96 16.13 3.88
C SER A 72 -10.28 16.42 3.15
N GLU A 73 -10.62 17.69 2.89
CA GLU A 73 -11.85 18.08 2.22
C GLU A 73 -11.82 17.69 0.73
N LYS A 74 -10.64 17.81 0.09
CA LYS A 74 -10.41 17.30 -1.28
C LYS A 74 -10.52 15.77 -1.36
N GLN A 75 -10.18 15.05 -0.29
CA GLN A 75 -10.34 13.59 -0.21
C GLN A 75 -11.80 13.19 0.09
N ILE A 76 -12.50 13.90 1.00
CA ILE A 76 -13.90 13.63 1.37
C ILE A 76 -14.86 13.85 0.19
N ARG A 77 -14.57 14.79 -0.72
CA ARG A 77 -15.44 15.08 -1.89
C ARG A 77 -15.37 14.04 -3.02
N LYS A 78 -14.48 13.04 -2.96
CA LYS A 78 -14.44 11.93 -3.93
C LYS A 78 -15.08 10.70 -3.30
N ILE A 79 -16.41 10.63 -3.31
CA ILE A 79 -17.08 9.33 -3.18
C ILE A 79 -16.64 8.52 -4.41
N PRO A 80 -15.95 7.39 -4.25
CA PRO A 80 -15.49 6.61 -5.39
C PRO A 80 -16.70 6.16 -6.21
N HIS A 81 -16.63 6.31 -7.52
CA HIS A 81 -17.70 5.87 -8.40
C HIS A 81 -17.69 4.35 -8.53
N GLU A 82 -18.83 3.75 -8.86
CA GLU A 82 -18.87 2.33 -9.24
C GLU A 82 -17.97 2.09 -10.46
N LEU A 83 -17.30 0.94 -10.49
CA LEU A 83 -16.41 0.59 -11.58
C LEU A 83 -17.19 0.39 -12.90
N PRO A 84 -16.90 1.13 -13.98
CA PRO A 84 -17.56 0.94 -15.27
C PRO A 84 -17.05 -0.33 -15.95
N GLN A 85 -17.62 -1.49 -15.60
CA GLN A 85 -17.15 -2.81 -16.04
C GLN A 85 -17.04 -2.94 -17.57
N GLN A 86 -17.98 -2.36 -18.32
CA GLN A 86 -17.98 -2.41 -19.78
C GLN A 86 -16.77 -1.67 -20.37
N ASP A 87 -16.42 -0.51 -19.82
CA ASP A 87 -15.25 0.27 -20.27
C ASP A 87 -13.96 -0.49 -19.98
N VAL A 88 -13.87 -1.13 -18.81
CA VAL A 88 -12.72 -1.97 -18.46
C VAL A 88 -12.54 -3.10 -19.48
N ILE A 89 -13.61 -3.81 -19.82
CA ILE A 89 -13.58 -4.92 -20.79
C ILE A 89 -13.20 -4.43 -22.19
N GLN A 90 -13.76 -3.29 -22.62
CA GLN A 90 -13.47 -2.70 -23.92
C GLN A 90 -11.99 -2.28 -24.02
N ARG A 91 -11.48 -1.57 -23.02
CA ARG A 91 -10.08 -1.12 -22.99
C ARG A 91 -9.11 -2.29 -22.86
N TYR A 92 -9.44 -3.28 -22.04
CA TYR A 92 -8.69 -4.53 -21.95
C TYR A 92 -8.55 -5.19 -23.33
N SER A 93 -9.64 -5.33 -24.07
CA SER A 93 -9.63 -5.97 -25.39
C SER A 93 -8.78 -5.23 -26.44
N GLN A 94 -8.66 -3.91 -26.32
CA GLN A 94 -7.89 -3.05 -27.24
C GLN A 94 -6.40 -2.97 -26.91
N SER A 95 -6.01 -3.35 -25.69
CA SER A 95 -4.65 -3.22 -25.18
C SER A 95 -3.72 -4.36 -25.62
N ASN A 96 -2.45 -4.03 -25.79
CA ASN A 96 -1.41 -4.96 -26.24
C ASN A 96 -0.56 -5.50 -25.10
N SER A 97 -0.45 -4.77 -23.97
CA SER A 97 0.35 -5.17 -22.82
C SER A 97 -0.36 -4.81 -21.52
N ARG A 98 -0.99 -5.81 -20.92
CA ARG A 98 -1.95 -5.65 -19.84
C ARG A 98 -1.34 -6.08 -18.52
N LEU A 99 -1.49 -5.26 -17.48
CA LEU A 99 -1.07 -5.58 -16.12
C LEU A 99 -2.32 -5.67 -15.22
N ILE A 100 -2.54 -6.84 -14.64
CA ILE A 100 -3.62 -7.09 -13.68
C ILE A 100 -2.97 -7.28 -12.30
N ILE A 101 -3.34 -6.46 -11.33
CA ILE A 101 -2.86 -6.51 -9.95
C ILE A 101 -4.03 -6.85 -9.04
N LEU A 102 -3.90 -7.92 -8.27
CA LEU A 102 -4.95 -8.45 -7.42
C LEU A 102 -4.45 -8.60 -5.98
N GLY A 103 -5.27 -8.16 -5.02
CA GLY A 103 -5.11 -8.58 -3.62
C GLY A 103 -5.43 -10.06 -3.46
N PHE A 104 -4.80 -10.76 -2.52
CA PHE A 104 -5.17 -12.14 -2.20
C PHE A 104 -6.33 -12.22 -1.21
N CYS A 105 -6.10 -11.77 0.02
CA CYS A 105 -7.08 -11.78 1.11
C CYS A 105 -8.20 -10.75 0.87
N GLY A 106 -9.46 -11.16 1.00
CA GLY A 106 -10.62 -10.27 0.80
C GLY A 106 -10.90 -9.88 -0.66
N THR A 107 -10.15 -10.44 -1.61
CA THR A 107 -10.30 -10.15 -3.05
C THR A 107 -10.44 -11.43 -3.87
N LEU A 108 -9.48 -12.34 -3.78
CA LEU A 108 -9.55 -13.67 -4.42
C LEU A 108 -10.04 -14.75 -3.46
N THR A 109 -9.96 -14.45 -2.16
CA THR A 109 -10.49 -15.27 -1.07
C THR A 109 -11.47 -14.43 -0.26
N GLU A 110 -12.33 -15.09 0.50
CA GLU A 110 -13.15 -14.41 1.50
C GLU A 110 -12.23 -13.60 2.44
N PRO A 111 -12.67 -12.42 2.92
CA PRO A 111 -11.91 -11.68 3.92
C PRO A 111 -11.63 -12.60 5.12
N LEU A 112 -10.42 -12.54 5.66
CA LEU A 112 -10.15 -13.21 6.93
C LEU A 112 -11.06 -12.60 8.00
N ASN A 113 -12.02 -13.39 8.49
CA ASN A 113 -12.74 -13.03 9.70
C ASN A 113 -11.76 -13.15 10.88
N LYS A 114 -12.02 -12.41 11.96
CA LYS A 114 -11.18 -12.38 13.18
C LYS A 114 -10.98 -13.75 13.84
N GLU A 115 -11.82 -14.72 13.51
CA GLU A 115 -11.77 -16.10 14.01
C GLU A 115 -11.11 -17.09 13.03
N THR A 116 -10.88 -16.70 11.77
CA THR A 116 -10.31 -17.58 10.75
C THR A 116 -8.80 -17.60 10.89
N LYS A 117 -8.23 -18.73 11.32
CA LYS A 117 -6.78 -18.92 11.28
C LYS A 117 -6.32 -18.95 9.83
N GLU A 118 -5.16 -18.37 9.55
CA GLU A 118 -4.60 -18.34 8.19
C GLU A 118 -4.35 -19.75 7.61
N THR A 119 -4.18 -20.75 8.49
CA THR A 119 -4.10 -22.18 8.14
C THR A 119 -5.37 -22.73 7.50
N ASP A 120 -6.52 -22.09 7.73
CA ASP A 120 -7.83 -22.46 7.19
C ASP A 120 -8.23 -21.59 5.99
N LEU A 121 -7.30 -20.78 5.44
CA LEU A 121 -7.54 -20.04 4.20
C LEU A 121 -7.97 -21.03 3.12
N LYS A 122 -9.28 -21.03 2.87
CA LYS A 122 -9.96 -21.87 1.91
C LYS A 122 -9.25 -21.74 0.56
N LEU A 123 -9.03 -22.89 -0.07
CA LEU A 123 -8.58 -23.02 -1.45
C LEU A 123 -9.34 -22.04 -2.35
N LEU A 124 -8.64 -21.44 -3.31
CA LEU A 124 -9.24 -20.60 -4.36
C LEU A 124 -10.53 -21.23 -4.91
N ASN A 125 -11.56 -20.40 -5.11
CA ASN A 125 -12.82 -20.83 -5.74
C ASN A 125 -12.51 -21.61 -7.04
N PRO A 126 -13.04 -22.84 -7.24
CA PRO A 126 -12.84 -23.61 -8.46
C PRO A 126 -13.12 -22.85 -9.76
N GLU A 127 -14.11 -21.96 -9.77
CA GLU A 127 -14.44 -21.11 -10.94
C GLU A 127 -13.32 -20.11 -11.25
N LEU A 128 -12.74 -19.52 -10.20
CA LEU A 128 -11.62 -18.59 -10.32
C LEU A 128 -10.35 -19.31 -10.80
N LYS A 129 -10.14 -20.57 -10.44
CA LYS A 129 -8.98 -21.35 -10.89
C LYS A 129 -8.92 -21.48 -12.42
N GLY A 130 -10.06 -21.71 -13.06
CA GLY A 130 -10.16 -21.79 -14.52
C GLY A 130 -9.86 -20.43 -15.18
N THR A 131 -10.49 -19.37 -14.67
CA THR A 131 -10.30 -17.99 -15.14
C THR A 131 -8.85 -17.53 -15.01
N LEU A 132 -8.23 -17.71 -13.84
CA LEU A 132 -6.84 -17.33 -13.60
C LEU A 132 -5.88 -18.09 -14.52
N LYS A 133 -6.16 -19.38 -14.78
CA LYS A 133 -5.34 -20.17 -15.71
C LYS A 133 -5.42 -19.62 -17.13
N ALA A 134 -6.61 -19.20 -17.58
CA ALA A 134 -6.78 -18.58 -18.88
C ALA A 134 -6.02 -17.24 -18.98
N LEU A 135 -6.16 -16.36 -17.98
CA LEU A 135 -5.48 -15.07 -17.93
C LEU A 135 -3.95 -15.20 -17.85
N CYS A 136 -3.43 -16.13 -17.04
CA CYS A 136 -1.98 -16.34 -16.90
C CYS A 136 -1.34 -17.00 -18.13
N ASN A 137 -2.12 -17.64 -18.99
CA ASN A 137 -1.62 -18.25 -20.23
C ASN A 137 -1.60 -17.26 -21.41
N ASP A 138 -2.26 -16.11 -21.29
CA ASP A 138 -2.20 -15.06 -22.32
C ASP A 138 -0.83 -14.35 -22.28
N PRO A 139 -0.04 -14.37 -23.37
CA PRO A 139 1.25 -13.69 -23.43
C PRO A 139 1.15 -12.16 -23.33
N LYS A 140 -0.02 -11.57 -23.59
CA LYS A 140 -0.23 -10.12 -23.47
C LYS A 140 -0.56 -9.67 -22.06
N THR A 141 -0.91 -10.60 -21.17
CA THR A 141 -1.41 -10.30 -19.84
C THR A 141 -0.43 -10.76 -18.76
N THR A 142 0.06 -9.81 -17.98
CA THR A 142 0.85 -10.07 -16.77
C THR A 142 -0.06 -9.95 -15.57
N VAL A 143 -0.25 -11.04 -14.83
CA VAL A 143 -1.02 -11.06 -13.59
C VAL A 143 -0.07 -11.03 -12.39
N VAL A 144 -0.34 -10.16 -11.43
CA VAL A 144 0.38 -9.99 -10.17
C VAL A 144 -0.59 -10.17 -9.01
N VAL A 145 -0.26 -11.05 -8.07
CA VAL A 145 -1.00 -11.21 -6.81
C VAL A 145 -0.16 -10.68 -5.66
N LEU A 146 -0.74 -9.75 -4.90
CA LEU A 146 -0.14 -9.17 -3.71
C LEU A 146 -0.85 -9.71 -2.48
N SER A 147 -0.06 -10.24 -1.54
CA SER A 147 -0.58 -10.81 -0.30
C SER A 147 0.20 -10.32 0.92
N THR A 148 -0.47 -10.35 2.07
CA THR A 148 0.17 -10.29 3.39
C THR A 148 0.54 -11.69 3.89
N SER A 149 0.02 -12.74 3.25
CA SER A 149 0.31 -14.13 3.58
C SER A 149 1.73 -14.54 3.24
N GLY A 150 2.22 -15.57 3.96
CA GLY A 150 3.53 -16.15 3.73
C GLY A 150 3.62 -16.96 2.42
N LYS A 151 4.86 -17.21 1.99
CA LYS A 151 5.21 -17.92 0.74
C LYS A 151 4.50 -19.27 0.61
N ASN A 152 4.48 -20.07 1.67
CA ASN A 152 3.90 -21.42 1.68
C ASN A 152 2.41 -21.44 1.29
N ILE A 153 1.64 -20.44 1.70
CA ILE A 153 0.20 -20.35 1.39
C ILE A 153 0.01 -19.98 -0.07
N LEU A 154 0.83 -19.05 -0.58
CA LEU A 154 0.78 -18.64 -1.96
C LEU A 154 1.26 -19.75 -2.90
N ASP A 155 2.27 -20.52 -2.53
CA ASP A 155 2.73 -21.68 -3.31
C ASP A 155 1.66 -22.76 -3.41
N LYS A 156 0.97 -23.07 -2.30
CA LYS A 156 -0.14 -24.03 -2.30
C LYS A 156 -1.30 -23.62 -3.20
N ASN A 157 -1.58 -22.32 -3.31
CA ASN A 157 -2.71 -21.81 -4.09
C ASN A 157 -2.35 -21.49 -5.55
N PHE A 158 -1.13 -21.00 -5.80
CA PHE A 158 -0.72 -20.43 -7.08
C PHE A 158 0.55 -21.08 -7.67
N GLY A 159 1.05 -22.18 -7.10
CA GLY A 159 2.24 -22.89 -7.59
C GLY A 159 2.17 -23.28 -9.07
N ASP A 160 1.00 -23.72 -9.52
CA ASP A 160 0.80 -24.23 -10.89
C ASP A 160 0.59 -23.13 -11.95
N TYR A 161 0.57 -21.85 -11.54
CA TYR A 161 0.21 -20.72 -12.40
C TYR A 161 1.45 -19.90 -12.79
N LYS A 162 1.47 -19.42 -14.03
CA LYS A 162 2.50 -18.47 -14.53
C LYS A 162 2.19 -17.05 -14.06
N ILE A 163 2.26 -16.83 -12.75
CA ILE A 163 1.82 -15.59 -12.10
C ILE A 163 2.94 -14.96 -11.27
N TRP A 164 2.96 -13.64 -11.20
CA TRP A 164 3.83 -12.93 -10.27
C TRP A 164 3.21 -12.94 -8.88
N LEU A 165 3.99 -13.32 -7.88
CA LEU A 165 3.54 -13.35 -6.49
C LEU A 165 4.39 -12.42 -5.64
N ALA A 166 3.72 -11.66 -4.78
CA ALA A 166 4.35 -10.89 -3.73
C ALA A 166 3.81 -11.36 -2.37
N ALA A 167 4.66 -12.01 -1.59
CA ALA A 167 4.34 -12.47 -0.23
C ALA A 167 4.78 -11.42 0.80
N GLU A 168 4.15 -11.44 1.97
CA GLU A 168 4.48 -10.57 3.11
C GLU A 168 4.62 -9.09 2.71
N THR A 169 3.58 -8.55 2.08
CA THR A 169 3.52 -7.14 1.64
C THR A 169 4.58 -6.77 0.59
N GLY A 170 5.14 -7.79 -0.07
CA GLY A 170 6.11 -7.65 -1.14
C GLY A 170 7.57 -7.66 -0.70
N MET A 171 7.84 -8.24 0.47
CA MET A 171 9.20 -8.65 0.83
C MET A 171 9.72 -9.74 -0.12
N PHE A 172 8.92 -10.76 -0.35
CA PHE A 172 9.29 -11.89 -1.21
C PHE A 172 8.59 -11.77 -2.55
N LEU A 173 9.36 -11.84 -3.63
CA LEU A 173 8.84 -11.80 -4.99
C LEU A 173 9.14 -13.13 -5.67
N ARG A 174 8.10 -13.72 -6.27
CA ARG A 174 8.23 -14.88 -7.15
C ARG A 174 7.88 -14.49 -8.56
N HIS A 175 8.78 -14.77 -9.48
CA HIS A 175 8.54 -14.58 -10.90
C HIS A 175 7.89 -15.84 -11.49
N THR A 176 6.64 -15.74 -11.96
CA THR A 176 5.90 -16.81 -12.67
C THR A 176 5.96 -18.18 -11.97
N THR A 177 6.85 -19.05 -12.44
CA THR A 177 7.07 -20.44 -11.97
C THR A 177 8.48 -20.66 -11.39
N GLY A 178 9.25 -19.59 -11.22
CA GLY A 178 10.60 -19.63 -10.67
C GLY A 178 10.62 -19.69 -9.14
N GLU A 179 11.82 -19.73 -8.58
CA GLU A 179 12.04 -19.69 -7.15
C GLU A 179 11.67 -18.33 -6.54
N TRP A 180 11.42 -18.33 -5.23
CA TRP A 180 11.22 -17.11 -4.48
C TRP A 180 12.52 -16.34 -4.40
N ASN A 181 12.53 -15.15 -5.01
CA ASN A 181 13.61 -14.22 -4.88
C ASN A 181 13.36 -13.35 -3.65
N VAL A 182 14.31 -13.37 -2.72
CA VAL A 182 14.35 -12.40 -1.63
C VAL A 182 14.84 -11.09 -2.22
N THR A 183 13.91 -10.22 -2.62
CA THR A 183 14.28 -8.87 -3.06
C THR A 183 14.34 -7.96 -1.85
N ASN A 184 15.56 -7.67 -1.40
CA ASN A 184 15.89 -6.83 -0.25
C ASN A 184 15.51 -7.42 1.12
N ILE A 185 16.24 -8.44 1.57
CA ILE A 185 16.96 -8.18 2.82
C ILE A 185 18.14 -7.35 2.33
N PRO A 186 18.22 -6.02 2.54
CA PRO A 186 19.52 -5.34 2.44
C PRO A 186 20.56 -6.25 3.08
N GLU A 187 21.76 -6.41 2.54
CA GLU A 187 22.82 -7.22 3.20
C GLU A 187 23.06 -6.81 4.68
N ASN A 188 22.46 -5.68 5.08
CA ASN A 188 22.53 -5.01 6.37
C ASN A 188 21.16 -4.96 7.11
N MET A 189 20.08 -5.55 6.58
CA MET A 189 18.80 -5.58 7.28
C MET A 189 18.90 -6.58 8.40
N ASN A 190 19.23 -5.99 9.55
CA ASN A 190 19.41 -6.72 10.75
C ASN A 190 18.05 -7.26 11.22
N LEU A 191 17.75 -8.53 10.94
CA LEU A 191 16.58 -9.22 11.47
C LEU A 191 16.74 -9.62 12.95
N ASP A 192 17.85 -9.25 13.62
CA ASP A 192 18.03 -9.45 15.06
C ASP A 192 16.88 -8.80 15.86
N TRP A 193 16.25 -7.76 15.31
CA TRP A 193 15.07 -7.15 15.93
C TRP A 193 13.91 -8.14 16.05
N ILE A 194 13.77 -9.12 15.13
CA ILE A 194 12.69 -10.11 15.18
C ILE A 194 12.87 -11.00 16.40
N ASP A 195 14.06 -11.55 16.60
CA ASP A 195 14.31 -12.43 17.75
C ASP A 195 14.25 -11.68 19.07
N ALA A 196 14.72 -10.44 19.09
CA ALA A 196 14.61 -9.59 20.27
C ALA A 196 13.15 -9.16 20.54
N ALA A 197 12.36 -8.86 19.52
CA ALA A 197 10.93 -8.55 19.64
C ALA A 197 10.12 -9.80 20.04
N LYS A 198 10.44 -10.99 19.53
CA LYS A 198 9.84 -12.27 19.96
C LYS A 198 10.00 -12.49 21.46
N ASN A 199 11.17 -12.18 22.02
CA ASN A 199 11.40 -12.30 23.46
C ASN A 199 10.47 -11.39 24.26
N VAL A 200 10.25 -10.15 23.79
CA VAL A 200 9.28 -9.23 24.38
C VAL A 200 7.85 -9.78 24.24
N PHE A 201 7.46 -10.22 23.05
CA PHE A 201 6.12 -10.76 22.79
C PHE A 201 5.83 -11.96 23.69
N LYS A 202 6.77 -12.91 23.76
CA LYS A 202 6.69 -14.08 24.63
C LYS A 202 6.52 -13.68 26.10
N TYR A 203 7.31 -12.73 26.59
CA TYR A 203 7.24 -12.23 27.96
C TYR A 203 5.83 -11.72 28.33
N PHE A 204 5.17 -11.00 27.41
CA PHE A 204 3.82 -10.46 27.63
C PHE A 204 2.73 -11.50 27.38
N THR A 205 2.92 -12.43 26.44
CA THR A 205 1.99 -13.55 26.21
C THR A 205 1.90 -14.45 27.44
N ASP A 206 3.03 -14.82 28.04
CA ASP A 206 3.07 -15.67 29.23
C ASP A 206 2.35 -15.04 30.44
N ARG A 207 2.25 -13.71 30.47
CA ARG A 207 1.59 -12.94 31.54
C ARG A 207 0.15 -12.54 31.25
N THR A 208 -0.31 -12.73 30.02
CA THR A 208 -1.61 -12.26 29.58
C THR A 208 -2.44 -13.46 29.15
N PRO A 209 -3.26 -14.03 30.06
CA PRO A 209 -4.08 -15.19 29.75
C PRO A 209 -4.92 -14.97 28.49
N ARG A 210 -5.01 -15.99 27.65
CA ARG A 210 -5.76 -15.98 26.37
C ARG A 210 -5.22 -15.02 25.30
N SER A 211 -4.10 -14.35 25.53
CA SER A 211 -3.34 -13.72 24.46
C SER A 211 -2.48 -14.75 23.72
N PHE A 212 -2.12 -14.44 22.49
CA PHE A 212 -1.18 -15.24 21.70
C PHE A 212 -0.38 -14.31 20.78
N PHE A 213 0.76 -14.80 20.28
CA PHE A 213 1.46 -14.10 19.22
C PHE A 213 1.72 -15.01 18.03
N GLU A 214 1.71 -14.40 16.86
CA GLU A 214 2.07 -15.03 15.60
C GLU A 214 3.40 -14.46 15.11
N THR A 215 4.28 -15.37 14.70
CA THR A 215 5.57 -15.04 14.10
C THR A 215 5.53 -15.35 12.62
N ARG A 216 5.92 -14.38 11.80
CA ARG A 216 6.24 -14.54 10.38
C ARG A 216 7.70 -14.16 10.11
N GLU A 217 8.11 -14.20 8.84
CA GLU A 217 9.49 -13.90 8.45
C GLU A 217 9.79 -12.39 8.53
N THR A 218 8.83 -11.50 8.27
CA THR A 218 9.02 -10.04 8.43
C THR A 218 8.02 -9.33 9.34
N TRP A 219 7.13 -10.07 9.99
CA TRP A 219 6.05 -9.52 10.79
C TRP A 219 5.81 -10.33 12.07
N LEU A 220 5.65 -9.62 13.18
CA LEU A 220 5.17 -10.15 14.47
C LEU A 220 3.83 -9.50 14.84
N VAL A 221 2.84 -10.32 15.21
CA VAL A 221 1.55 -9.86 15.76
C VAL A 221 1.35 -10.43 17.15
N TRP A 222 1.04 -9.60 18.12
CA TRP A 222 0.52 -10.02 19.42
C TRP A 222 -0.96 -9.67 19.47
N ASN A 223 -1.80 -10.67 19.67
CA ASN A 223 -3.25 -10.53 19.75
C ASN A 223 -3.70 -10.78 21.19
N TYR A 224 -4.52 -9.85 21.70
CA TYR A 224 -5.10 -9.90 23.05
C TYR A 224 -6.63 -9.78 23.03
N GLU A 225 -7.27 -10.11 21.91
CA GLU A 225 -8.73 -10.01 21.73
C GLU A 225 -9.51 -10.90 22.71
N TYR A 226 -8.98 -12.08 23.02
CA TYR A 226 -9.60 -13.02 23.96
C TYR A 226 -9.16 -12.83 25.42
N ALA A 227 -8.21 -11.92 25.66
CA ALA A 227 -7.80 -11.55 27.00
C ALA A 227 -8.82 -10.62 27.65
N ASP A 228 -8.70 -10.39 28.95
CA ASP A 228 -9.46 -9.31 29.60
C ASP A 228 -9.15 -7.97 28.92
N ALA A 229 -10.18 -7.18 28.61
CA ALA A 229 -10.02 -6.01 27.74
C ALA A 229 -9.23 -4.88 28.41
N GLU A 230 -9.39 -4.65 29.70
CA GLU A 230 -8.65 -3.61 30.42
C GLU A 230 -7.21 -4.05 30.68
N PHE A 231 -7.04 -5.29 31.14
CA PHE A 231 -5.73 -5.86 31.38
C PHE A 231 -4.92 -5.99 30.09
N GLY A 232 -5.52 -6.51 29.02
CA GLY A 232 -4.90 -6.64 27.71
C GLY A 232 -4.46 -5.29 27.13
N ARG A 233 -5.28 -4.25 27.26
CA ARG A 233 -4.88 -2.88 26.86
C ARG A 233 -3.73 -2.31 27.70
N ALA A 234 -3.71 -2.58 29.00
CA ALA A 234 -2.60 -2.18 29.86
C ALA A 234 -1.30 -2.88 29.45
N GLN A 235 -1.36 -4.20 29.26
CA GLN A 235 -0.24 -5.03 28.79
C GLN A 235 0.24 -4.61 27.40
N ALA A 236 -0.66 -4.25 26.48
CA ALA A 236 -0.31 -3.71 25.16
C ALA A 236 0.48 -2.40 25.26
N ARG A 237 0.07 -1.49 26.15
CA ARG A 237 0.76 -0.22 26.37
C ARG A 237 2.16 -0.45 26.92
N ASP A 238 2.29 -1.34 27.89
CA ASP A 238 3.57 -1.63 28.53
C ASP A 238 4.50 -2.37 27.54
N MET A 239 3.96 -3.27 26.71
CA MET A 239 4.68 -3.90 25.61
C MET A 239 5.25 -2.86 24.63
N LEU A 240 4.43 -1.90 24.20
CA LEU A 240 4.89 -0.84 23.29
C LEU A 240 6.06 -0.05 23.88
N GLN A 241 6.02 0.26 25.18
CA GLN A 241 7.14 0.92 25.86
C GLN A 241 8.39 0.05 25.85
N HIS A 242 8.27 -1.24 26.16
CA HIS A 242 9.40 -2.18 26.15
C HIS A 242 10.01 -2.36 24.75
N LEU A 243 9.18 -2.42 23.71
CA LEU A 243 9.63 -2.46 22.32
C LEU A 243 10.42 -1.19 22.00
N CYS A 244 9.80 -0.02 22.18
CA CYS A 244 10.39 1.27 21.83
C CYS A 244 11.66 1.61 22.63
N ALA A 245 11.77 1.14 23.87
CA ALA A 245 12.95 1.38 24.72
C ALA A 245 14.10 0.39 24.47
N GLY A 246 13.82 -0.75 23.83
CA GLY A 246 14.78 -1.83 23.67
C GLY A 246 15.01 -2.18 22.20
N PRO A 247 14.52 -3.34 21.74
CA PRO A 247 14.99 -4.01 20.53
C PRO A 247 14.67 -3.28 19.22
N VAL A 248 13.63 -2.45 19.22
CA VAL A 248 13.19 -1.75 18.00
C VAL A 248 13.59 -0.28 17.96
N SER A 249 14.20 0.24 19.03
CA SER A 249 14.59 1.66 19.16
C SER A 249 15.50 2.18 18.03
N ASN A 250 16.41 1.32 17.54
CA ASN A 250 17.36 1.62 16.47
C ASN A 250 17.13 0.76 15.21
N ALA A 251 16.08 -0.06 15.20
CA ALA A 251 15.77 -0.92 14.07
C ALA A 251 14.88 -0.16 13.06
N SER A 252 15.01 -0.49 11.77
CA SER A 252 14.13 0.05 10.73
C SER A 252 12.81 -0.71 10.74
N VAL A 253 11.99 -0.50 11.77
CA VAL A 253 10.70 -1.16 11.95
C VAL A 253 9.62 -0.17 12.32
N ASP A 254 8.40 -0.52 11.97
CA ASP A 254 7.20 0.21 12.32
C ASP A 254 6.42 -0.62 13.35
N VAL A 255 5.85 0.08 14.32
CA VAL A 255 5.06 -0.55 15.39
C VAL A 255 3.65 0.00 15.31
N VAL A 256 2.73 -0.84 14.85
CA VAL A 256 1.33 -0.48 14.67
C VAL A 256 0.51 -1.04 15.82
N ARG A 257 -0.26 -0.17 16.47
CA ARG A 257 -1.21 -0.57 17.51
C ARG A 257 -2.60 -0.70 16.88
N GLY A 258 -3.12 -1.93 16.82
CA GLY A 258 -4.52 -2.20 16.50
C GLY A 258 -5.43 -2.11 17.73
N ASP A 259 -6.74 -2.27 17.51
CA ASP A 259 -7.75 -2.21 18.58
C ASP A 259 -7.53 -3.28 19.66
N HIS A 260 -7.13 -4.49 19.23
CA HIS A 260 -6.86 -5.65 20.08
C HIS A 260 -5.56 -6.37 19.70
N SER A 261 -4.64 -5.66 19.02
CA SER A 261 -3.37 -6.20 18.59
C SER A 261 -2.22 -5.18 18.69
N VAL A 262 -1.00 -5.70 18.77
CA VAL A 262 0.24 -4.94 18.57
C VAL A 262 1.02 -5.64 17.47
N GLU A 263 1.42 -4.89 16.45
CA GLU A 263 2.04 -5.40 15.24
C GLU A 263 3.39 -4.73 15.04
N VAL A 264 4.42 -5.51 14.72
CA VAL A 264 5.75 -4.98 14.39
C VAL A 264 6.13 -5.50 13.01
N HIS A 265 6.37 -4.59 12.08
CA HIS A 265 6.78 -4.93 10.71
C HIS A 265 8.00 -4.13 10.27
N ALA A 266 8.75 -4.66 9.31
CA ALA A 266 9.87 -3.93 8.74
C ALA A 266 9.41 -2.62 8.04
N MET A 267 10.22 -1.57 8.13
CA MET A 267 9.94 -0.28 7.50
C MET A 267 10.23 -0.30 5.99
N GLY A 268 9.38 0.38 5.22
CA GLY A 268 9.57 0.53 3.77
C GLY A 268 9.01 -0.61 2.91
N GLU A 269 8.25 -1.52 3.52
CA GLU A 269 7.55 -2.61 2.85
C GLU A 269 6.07 -2.26 2.70
N THR A 270 5.74 -1.60 1.59
CA THR A 270 4.35 -1.35 1.17
C THR A 270 4.05 -2.07 -0.14
N LYS A 271 2.78 -2.39 -0.38
CA LYS A 271 2.35 -3.00 -1.65
C LYS A 271 2.69 -2.13 -2.87
N GLY A 272 2.63 -0.80 -2.77
CA GLY A 272 3.10 0.09 -3.84
C GLY A 272 4.61 0.00 -4.08
N ALA A 273 5.43 -0.10 -3.04
CA ALA A 273 6.87 -0.32 -3.17
C ALA A 273 7.18 -1.66 -3.86
N ALA A 274 6.42 -2.72 -3.54
CA ALA A 274 6.52 -4.03 -4.17
C ALA A 274 6.27 -3.97 -5.68
N ILE A 275 5.20 -3.29 -6.10
CA ILE A 275 4.90 -3.08 -7.53
C ILE A 275 6.03 -2.32 -8.23
N GLY A 276 6.61 -1.31 -7.58
CA GLY A 276 7.77 -0.60 -8.13
C GLY A 276 8.96 -1.52 -8.41
N ARG A 277 9.18 -2.53 -7.56
CA ARG A 277 10.23 -3.55 -7.75
C ARG A 277 9.88 -4.51 -8.88
N ILE A 278 8.66 -5.04 -8.91
CA ILE A 278 8.18 -5.94 -9.98
C ILE A 278 8.34 -5.25 -11.35
N LEU A 279 7.93 -4.00 -11.47
CA LEU A 279 8.12 -3.22 -12.70
C LEU A 279 9.61 -3.03 -13.04
N GLY A 280 10.48 -2.85 -12.04
CA GLY A 280 11.93 -2.81 -12.25
C GLY A 280 12.47 -4.13 -12.79
N GLU A 281 12.07 -5.26 -12.21
CA GLU A 281 12.50 -6.59 -12.66
C GLU A 281 12.01 -6.92 -14.08
N LEU A 282 10.77 -6.56 -14.40
CA LEU A 282 10.19 -6.71 -15.74
C LEU A 282 11.03 -6.03 -16.83
N VAL A 283 11.61 -4.87 -16.51
CA VAL A 283 12.53 -4.15 -17.41
C VAL A 283 13.87 -4.85 -17.53
N HIS A 284 14.45 -5.23 -16.40
CA HIS A 284 15.80 -5.80 -16.37
C HIS A 284 15.90 -7.14 -17.10
N ARG A 285 14.84 -7.95 -17.07
CA ARG A 285 14.83 -9.27 -17.70
C ARG A 285 14.52 -9.25 -19.21
N LYS A 286 14.31 -8.07 -19.82
CA LYS A 286 13.87 -7.92 -21.23
C LYS A 286 12.62 -8.78 -21.56
N SER A 287 11.83 -9.14 -20.56
CA SER A 287 10.62 -9.95 -20.76
C SER A 287 9.49 -9.15 -21.43
N MET A 288 9.62 -7.83 -21.54
CA MET A 288 8.65 -6.98 -22.22
C MET A 288 9.13 -6.57 -23.62
N ILE A 289 8.31 -6.90 -24.62
CA ILE A 289 8.45 -6.47 -26.01
C ILE A 289 7.76 -5.11 -26.21
N THR A 290 6.72 -4.83 -25.44
CA THR A 290 5.88 -3.64 -25.50
C THR A 290 5.68 -3.03 -24.11
N PRO A 291 5.64 -1.69 -23.96
CA PRO A 291 5.35 -1.04 -22.69
C PRO A 291 3.90 -1.34 -22.25
N ILE A 292 3.66 -1.34 -20.94
CA ILE A 292 2.34 -1.58 -20.36
C ILE A 292 1.41 -0.42 -20.71
N ASP A 293 0.29 -0.74 -21.37
CA ASP A 293 -0.69 0.23 -21.86
C ASP A 293 -2.06 0.13 -21.14
N PHE A 294 -2.24 -0.89 -20.29
CA PHE A 294 -3.41 -1.09 -19.45
C PHE A 294 -3.04 -1.62 -18.06
N VAL A 295 -3.65 -1.03 -17.03
CA VAL A 295 -3.48 -1.46 -15.64
C VAL A 295 -4.83 -1.55 -14.95
N PHE A 296 -5.16 -2.74 -14.44
CA PHE A 296 -6.27 -2.96 -13.53
C PHE A 296 -5.72 -3.38 -12.16
N CYS A 297 -6.07 -2.65 -11.11
CA CYS A 297 -5.64 -2.93 -9.74
C CYS A 297 -6.87 -3.04 -8.84
N SER A 298 -7.07 -4.19 -8.20
CA SER A 298 -8.15 -4.36 -7.24
C SER A 298 -7.70 -5.14 -6.01
N GLY A 299 -8.14 -4.69 -4.83
CA GLY A 299 -7.73 -5.29 -3.57
C GLY A 299 -8.57 -4.82 -2.38
N TYR A 300 -8.65 -5.66 -1.37
CA TYR A 300 -8.98 -5.24 -0.01
C TYR A 300 -7.66 -4.91 0.71
N PHE A 301 -7.24 -3.65 0.63
CA PHE A 301 -5.97 -3.19 1.19
C PHE A 301 -6.20 -2.34 2.44
N LEU A 302 -5.27 -2.41 3.39
CA LEU A 302 -5.26 -1.50 4.53
C LEU A 302 -4.81 -0.10 4.09
N GLU A 303 -5.11 0.92 4.89
CA GLU A 303 -4.76 2.32 4.57
C GLU A 303 -3.27 2.53 4.24
N LYS A 304 -2.38 1.78 4.92
CA LYS A 304 -0.94 1.78 4.66
C LYS A 304 -0.53 1.27 3.27
N ASP A 305 -1.34 0.38 2.70
CA ASP A 305 -1.11 -0.29 1.42
C ASP A 305 -1.87 0.36 0.26
N GLU A 306 -2.68 1.40 0.52
CA GLU A 306 -3.35 2.18 -0.53
C GLU A 306 -2.39 3.06 -1.34
N ASP A 307 -1.11 3.08 -0.99
CA ASP A 307 -0.05 3.68 -1.80
C ASP A 307 -0.02 3.08 -3.21
N ILE A 308 -0.42 1.81 -3.36
CA ILE A 308 -0.58 1.15 -4.65
C ILE A 308 -1.56 1.85 -5.60
N TYR A 309 -2.66 2.40 -5.06
CA TYR A 309 -3.68 3.06 -5.86
C TYR A 309 -3.21 4.40 -6.42
N THR A 310 -2.34 5.09 -5.69
CA THR A 310 -1.76 6.37 -6.09
C THR A 310 -0.45 6.21 -6.86
N PHE A 311 0.20 5.03 -6.78
CA PHE A 311 1.47 4.74 -7.41
C PHE A 311 1.48 5.03 -8.92
N PHE A 312 0.48 4.54 -9.66
CA PHE A 312 0.39 4.78 -11.10
C PHE A 312 -0.12 6.18 -11.43
N GLU A 313 -0.91 6.81 -10.56
CA GLU A 313 -1.38 8.19 -10.76
C GLU A 313 -0.23 9.19 -10.83
N SER A 314 0.76 9.03 -9.94
CA SER A 314 1.97 9.84 -9.95
C SER A 314 2.79 9.72 -11.25
N LYS A 315 2.59 8.63 -12.01
CA LYS A 315 3.33 8.31 -13.24
C LYS A 315 2.54 8.62 -14.51
N ILE A 316 1.23 8.81 -14.42
CA ILE A 316 0.39 9.25 -15.53
C ILE A 316 0.76 10.72 -15.79
N SER A 317 1.29 11.00 -16.98
CA SER A 317 1.63 12.38 -17.37
C SER A 317 0.36 13.25 -17.25
N PRO A 318 0.41 14.41 -16.56
CA PRO A 318 -0.69 15.34 -16.62
C PRO A 318 -0.86 15.73 -18.09
N SER A 319 -2.07 15.52 -18.61
CA SER A 319 -2.44 15.92 -19.97
C SER A 319 -1.92 17.33 -20.21
N ARG A 320 -1.05 17.51 -21.21
CA ARG A 320 -0.67 18.83 -21.68
C ARG A 320 -1.95 19.51 -22.18
N LEU A 321 -2.60 20.28 -21.31
CA LEU A 321 -3.60 21.24 -21.71
C LEU A 321 -2.88 22.23 -22.62
N SER A 322 -3.08 22.07 -23.92
CA SER A 322 -2.77 23.06 -24.93
C SER A 322 -3.65 24.28 -24.66
N HIS A 323 -3.19 25.16 -23.80
CA HIS A 323 -3.61 26.55 -23.80
C HIS A 323 -2.45 27.38 -24.33
N GLY A 324 -2.58 27.73 -25.61
CA GLY A 324 -1.74 28.74 -26.21
C GLY A 324 -1.96 30.05 -25.49
N THR A 325 -0.94 30.56 -24.82
CA THR A 325 -0.82 31.99 -24.56
C THR A 325 0.66 32.37 -24.55
N ARG A 326 1.03 33.06 -25.62
CA ARG A 326 2.10 34.05 -25.79
C ARG A 326 3.27 34.01 -24.80
N SER A 327 4.44 33.77 -25.39
CA SER A 327 5.74 34.22 -24.95
C SER A 327 5.70 35.60 -24.27
N ARG A 328 6.16 35.66 -23.02
CA ARG A 328 6.87 36.83 -22.52
C ARG A 328 8.19 36.39 -21.92
N SER A 329 9.23 36.81 -22.62
CA SER A 329 10.62 36.83 -22.20
C SER A 329 10.79 37.66 -20.93
N CYS A 330 11.47 37.10 -19.94
CA CYS A 330 12.29 37.89 -19.03
C CYS A 330 13.47 37.03 -18.55
N SER A 331 14.65 37.47 -18.98
CA SER A 331 15.95 36.94 -18.63
C SER A 331 16.41 37.54 -17.30
N SER A 332 16.91 36.74 -16.37
CA SER A 332 18.06 37.12 -15.54
C SER A 332 18.63 35.91 -14.79
N ASN A 333 19.95 35.98 -14.60
CA ASN A 333 20.88 34.89 -14.35
C ASN A 333 21.03 34.47 -12.88
N HIS A 334 21.64 33.28 -12.74
CA HIS A 334 22.47 32.77 -11.65
C HIS A 334 21.81 32.31 -10.34
N SER A 335 21.90 30.99 -10.07
CA SER A 335 22.85 30.46 -9.07
C SER A 335 22.89 28.93 -9.07
N LEU A 336 24.08 28.38 -9.27
CA LEU A 336 24.39 26.95 -9.17
C LEU A 336 24.25 26.47 -7.72
N LYS A 337 23.35 25.51 -7.46
CA LYS A 337 23.48 24.60 -6.31
C LYS A 337 23.21 23.17 -6.74
N LYS A 338 24.24 22.34 -6.58
CA LYS A 338 24.30 20.89 -6.81
C LYS A 338 23.11 20.18 -6.15
N LYS A 339 22.14 19.70 -6.93
CA LYS A 339 21.18 18.67 -6.48
C LYS A 339 21.74 17.28 -6.81
N LYS A 340 22.00 16.49 -5.76
CA LYS A 340 22.29 15.05 -5.85
C LYS A 340 21.21 14.39 -6.72
N LYS A 341 21.62 13.77 -7.84
CA LYS A 341 20.76 12.98 -8.72
C LYS A 341 20.17 11.80 -7.93
N LYS A 342 18.91 11.90 -7.47
CA LYS A 342 18.09 10.69 -7.28
C LYS A 342 17.99 10.03 -8.65
N LYS A 343 18.48 8.79 -8.79
CA LYS A 343 18.40 8.01 -10.03
C LYS A 343 16.93 7.90 -10.44
N LYS A 344 16.58 8.65 -11.48
CA LYS A 344 15.29 8.64 -12.16
C LYS A 344 15.20 7.30 -12.89
N VAL A 345 14.47 6.33 -12.33
CA VAL A 345 14.17 5.07 -13.02
C VAL A 345 13.45 5.43 -14.32
N SER A 346 14.00 4.95 -15.43
CA SER A 346 13.74 5.35 -16.82
C SER A 346 12.29 5.15 -17.26
N GLN A 347 11.77 6.13 -18.00
CA GLN A 347 10.39 6.29 -18.47
C GLN A 347 9.94 5.31 -19.59
N ASN A 348 10.49 4.09 -19.70
CA ASN A 348 10.25 3.21 -20.86
C ASN A 348 9.38 1.97 -20.58
N VAL A 349 8.79 1.85 -19.39
CA VAL A 349 8.02 0.65 -18.98
C VAL A 349 6.51 0.83 -19.16
N LEU A 350 6.04 2.07 -19.07
CA LEU A 350 4.62 2.42 -18.97
C LEU A 350 4.28 3.40 -20.10
N ASP A 351 3.36 3.02 -20.97
CA ASP A 351 2.66 3.93 -21.89
C ASP A 351 1.18 4.01 -21.48
N LEU A 352 0.98 4.32 -20.18
CA LEU A 352 -0.32 4.24 -19.55
C LEU A 352 -1.06 5.58 -19.65
N LYS A 353 -2.15 5.58 -20.41
CA LYS A 353 -3.09 6.70 -20.44
C LYS A 353 -3.98 6.69 -19.20
N LYS A 354 -4.44 7.88 -18.76
CA LYS A 354 -5.31 8.02 -17.59
C LYS A 354 -6.56 7.12 -17.67
N GLU A 355 -7.12 6.99 -18.87
CA GLU A 355 -8.32 6.21 -19.19
C GLU A 355 -8.11 4.69 -19.16
N ASN A 356 -6.86 4.22 -19.21
CA ASN A 356 -6.52 2.80 -19.19
C ASN A 356 -6.03 2.34 -17.81
N TYR A 357 -6.14 3.21 -16.80
CA TYR A 357 -5.81 2.90 -15.42
C TYR A 357 -7.06 2.83 -14.56
N PHE A 358 -7.35 1.64 -14.06
CA PHE A 358 -8.49 1.33 -13.22
C PHE A 358 -7.99 0.83 -11.86
N SER A 359 -8.20 1.63 -10.81
CA SER A 359 -7.97 1.23 -9.42
C SER A 359 -9.31 1.10 -8.69
N ALA A 360 -9.56 -0.08 -8.11
CA ALA A 360 -10.84 -0.41 -7.49
C ALA A 360 -10.66 -1.03 -6.10
N ALA A 361 -11.13 -0.35 -5.07
CA ALA A 361 -11.15 -0.88 -3.70
C ALA A 361 -12.43 -1.69 -3.45
N ILE A 362 -12.33 -2.70 -2.57
CA ILE A 362 -13.45 -3.60 -2.27
C ILE A 362 -14.09 -3.19 -0.95
N GLY A 363 -15.39 -2.87 -0.95
CA GLY A 363 -16.19 -2.67 0.26
C GLY A 363 -15.74 -1.53 1.21
N GLN A 364 -14.86 -0.64 0.76
CA GLN A 364 -14.32 0.46 1.57
C GLN A 364 -14.92 1.81 1.17
N ALA A 365 -15.65 2.43 2.09
CA ALA A 365 -16.28 3.74 1.89
C ALA A 365 -15.28 4.92 1.85
N ARG A 366 -14.06 4.72 2.38
CA ARG A 366 -12.97 5.69 2.35
C ARG A 366 -11.75 5.00 1.77
N THR A 367 -11.32 5.44 0.59
CA THR A 367 -10.21 4.83 -0.14
C THR A 367 -9.57 5.84 -1.09
N LYS A 368 -8.27 5.69 -1.35
CA LYS A 368 -7.54 6.40 -2.40
C LYS A 368 -7.77 5.82 -3.81
N ALA A 369 -8.52 4.72 -3.95
CA ALA A 369 -8.88 4.15 -5.24
C ALA A 369 -9.83 5.06 -6.04
N ARG A 370 -9.82 4.94 -7.37
CA ARG A 370 -10.72 5.70 -8.25
C ARG A 370 -12.15 5.20 -8.23
N TYR A 371 -12.30 3.89 -8.04
CA TYR A 371 -13.56 3.19 -8.08
C TYR A 371 -13.73 2.32 -6.84
N VAL A 372 -14.97 1.98 -6.54
CA VAL A 372 -15.32 0.99 -5.53
C VAL A 372 -16.08 -0.17 -6.18
N ILE A 373 -15.84 -1.37 -5.63
CA ILE A 373 -16.58 -2.59 -5.93
C ILE A 373 -17.13 -3.10 -4.60
N ASP A 374 -18.41 -3.46 -4.57
CA ASP A 374 -19.07 -3.84 -3.31
C ASP A 374 -18.56 -5.16 -2.72
N SER A 375 -18.20 -6.12 -3.58
CA SER A 375 -17.90 -7.49 -3.16
C SER A 375 -16.79 -8.13 -4.00
N SER A 376 -16.04 -9.06 -3.39
CA SER A 376 -15.05 -9.90 -4.06
C SER A 376 -15.66 -10.72 -5.21
N HIS A 377 -16.93 -11.10 -5.13
CA HIS A 377 -17.63 -11.81 -6.20
C HIS A 377 -17.66 -11.01 -7.50
N HIS A 378 -17.94 -9.70 -7.43
CA HIS A 378 -17.95 -8.83 -8.63
C HIS A 378 -16.56 -8.71 -9.26
N VAL A 379 -15.48 -8.83 -8.47
CA VAL A 379 -14.11 -8.88 -9.00
C VAL A 379 -13.88 -10.19 -9.75
N VAL A 380 -14.32 -11.32 -9.20
CA VAL A 380 -14.21 -12.64 -9.84
C VAL A 380 -15.01 -12.68 -11.16
N ASP A 381 -16.23 -12.14 -11.16
CA ASP A 381 -17.07 -12.04 -12.35
C ASP A 381 -16.42 -11.18 -13.43
N LEU A 382 -15.85 -10.04 -13.05
CA LEU A 382 -15.10 -9.18 -13.97
C LEU A 382 -13.90 -9.92 -14.56
N LEU A 383 -13.11 -10.62 -13.75
CA LEU A 383 -11.99 -11.43 -14.25
C LEU A 383 -12.45 -12.49 -15.24
N HIS A 384 -13.60 -13.14 -14.99
CA HIS A 384 -14.19 -14.10 -15.91
C HIS A 384 -14.59 -13.43 -17.23
N MET A 385 -15.23 -12.26 -17.17
CA MET A 385 -15.57 -11.49 -18.37
C MET A 385 -14.33 -11.07 -19.18
N LEU A 386 -13.24 -10.69 -18.52
CA LEU A 386 -11.97 -10.35 -19.18
C LEU A 386 -11.35 -11.57 -19.88
N ALA A 387 -11.34 -12.73 -19.21
CA ALA A 387 -10.85 -13.98 -19.80
C ALA A 387 -11.69 -14.37 -21.04
N VAL A 388 -13.02 -14.23 -20.97
CA VAL A 388 -13.91 -14.53 -22.09
C VAL A 388 -13.75 -13.53 -23.24
N ALA A 389 -13.60 -12.23 -22.96
CA ALA A 389 -13.42 -11.21 -23.99
C ALA A 389 -12.22 -11.50 -24.90
N ASP A 390 -11.15 -12.04 -24.33
CA ASP A 390 -9.93 -12.37 -25.07
C ASP A 390 -10.07 -13.64 -25.96
N THR A 391 -10.89 -14.60 -25.55
CA THR A 391 -11.19 -15.77 -26.39
C THR A 391 -12.02 -15.40 -27.62
N LYS A 392 -12.93 -14.42 -27.51
CA LYS A 392 -13.78 -13.93 -28.61
C LYS A 392 -12.97 -13.14 -29.65
N THR A 393 -12.03 -12.30 -29.22
CA THR A 393 -11.11 -11.59 -30.13
C THR A 393 -10.17 -12.56 -30.84
N THR A 394 -9.71 -13.62 -30.16
CA THR A 394 -8.85 -14.66 -30.76
C THR A 394 -9.60 -15.51 -31.80
N THR A 395 -10.86 -15.86 -31.54
CA THR A 395 -11.69 -16.65 -32.46
C THR A 395 -12.06 -15.86 -33.73
N THR A 396 -12.33 -14.57 -33.60
CA THR A 396 -12.61 -13.68 -34.74
C THR A 396 -11.35 -13.39 -35.57
N ALA A 397 -10.19 -13.21 -34.93
CA ALA A 397 -8.90 -13.08 -35.64
C ALA A 397 -8.50 -14.39 -36.37
N GLY A 398 -8.74 -15.55 -35.77
CA GLY A 398 -8.50 -16.86 -36.39
C GLY A 398 -9.38 -17.14 -37.61
N SER A 399 -10.66 -16.74 -37.56
CA SER A 399 -11.60 -16.79 -38.68
C SER A 399 -11.17 -15.91 -39.86
N PHE A 400 -10.68 -14.70 -39.59
CA PHE A 400 -10.13 -13.81 -40.62
C PHE A 400 -8.82 -14.33 -41.23
N SER A 401 -7.93 -14.92 -40.43
CA SER A 401 -6.69 -15.53 -40.94
C SER A 401 -6.94 -16.78 -41.79
N GLN A 402 -7.92 -17.61 -41.42
CA GLN A 402 -8.33 -18.76 -42.25
C GLN A 402 -9.02 -18.34 -43.55
N ARG A 403 -9.83 -17.27 -43.54
CA ARG A 403 -10.40 -16.71 -44.78
C ARG A 403 -9.32 -16.13 -45.69
N LYS A 404 -8.31 -15.45 -45.14
CA LYS A 404 -7.21 -14.89 -45.94
C LYS A 404 -6.34 -15.98 -46.59
N ARG A 405 -6.03 -17.06 -45.86
CA ARG A 405 -5.32 -18.22 -46.44
C ARG A 405 -6.12 -18.95 -47.51
N LYS A 406 -7.46 -19.02 -47.39
CA LYS A 406 -8.33 -19.60 -48.43
C LYS A 406 -8.41 -18.74 -49.70
N LEU A 407 -8.26 -17.43 -49.58
CA LEU A 407 -8.21 -16.52 -50.74
C LEU A 407 -6.84 -16.54 -51.44
N GLU A 408 -5.75 -16.75 -50.70
CA GLU A 408 -4.39 -16.85 -51.27
C GLU A 408 -4.09 -18.23 -51.90
N THR A 409 -4.94 -19.24 -51.71
CA THR A 409 -4.85 -20.55 -52.41
C THR A 409 -5.76 -20.66 -53.63
N LEU A 410 -6.50 -19.59 -53.96
CA LEU A 410 -7.40 -19.50 -55.12
C LEU A 410 -6.90 -18.51 -56.20
N GLN A 411 -5.65 -18.05 -56.09
CA GLN A 411 -4.89 -17.38 -57.14
C GLN A 411 -3.69 -18.26 -57.49
#